data_AF-A0A7W0QD45-F1
#
_entry.id   AF-A0A7W0QD45-F1
#
_cell.length_a   1.000
_cell.length_b   1.000
_cell.length_c   1.000
_cell.angle_alpha   90.00
_cell.angle_beta   90.00
_cell.angle_gamma   90.00
#
_symmetry.space_group_name_H-M   'P 1'
#
loop_
_entity.id
_entity.type
_entity.pdbx_description
1 polymer ?
#
loop_
_entity_poly.entity_id
_entity_poly.type
_entity_poly.pdbx_seq_one_letter_code
_entity_poly.pdbx_strand_id
1 'polypeptide(L)'
;MRLRLLATALVALPFFAACATTDGDEGPSPYDDDYPVSEGDINAGAPDNDSLPDDNKSDAVYPPKFEVGDQSPVQSQGSRGVCSIFSATAQIENLYIKGGMPVAEADFSEQYLQWAAKNLSRGFTNTEGSTSDINLRTAVQYGTVKEAAWPYEPAPWNATNDAECVTGQENLPTKCYTNGEPPASIAMAEKFKLPSSRWINTNSMKAHLTTKKTGVNVGLTFFYQSWNHRKSELPVNADYWRKGYVTYPNADDKTKSLAKRAGHAIHIIGWDDDLEVEMRDGEGKPILDASGNPRKEKGFWLFKNSWGTAGFGIDHPTGAGYGWLSYKYIQEQGSCVTAEVPVLGGGGGGGGGTGTPRSYTSAAPASIPDNAPAGITSAINVTDAGTVSGDVKVTVDISHTYSGDLKVSLVKGTTEKVLSANVGGSADDIKKT
;
A
#
# COMPACT_ATOMS: atom_id res chain seq x y z
N MET A 1 6.33 86.96 38.63
CA MET A 1 7.75 86.76 39.02
C MET A 1 8.09 85.29 38.84
N ARG A 2 9.14 85.00 38.06
CA ARG A 2 9.82 83.70 37.79
C ARG A 2 9.26 82.77 36.69
N LEU A 3 9.78 83.03 35.49
CA LEU A 3 10.34 82.09 34.50
C LEU A 3 10.70 80.69 35.01
N ARG A 4 10.42 79.66 34.19
CA ARG A 4 11.37 78.56 33.92
C ARG A 4 11.32 78.16 32.43
N LEU A 5 12.48 78.29 31.79
CA LEU A 5 12.85 77.72 30.49
C LEU A 5 13.06 76.19 30.60
N LEU A 6 12.97 75.51 29.46
CA LEU A 6 13.85 74.46 28.88
C LEU A 6 12.97 73.53 28.01
N ALA A 7 13.33 73.05 26.83
CA ALA A 7 14.42 73.31 25.89
C ALA A 7 13.99 72.65 24.56
N THR A 8 14.24 73.33 23.46
CA THR A 8 14.10 72.85 22.08
C THR A 8 15.06 71.71 21.76
N ALA A 9 14.59 70.68 21.06
CA ALA A 9 15.41 69.82 20.22
C ALA A 9 14.66 69.52 18.91
N LEU A 10 15.02 70.29 17.89
CA LEU A 10 14.81 69.99 16.47
C LEU A 10 15.70 68.79 16.13
N VAL A 11 15.14 67.71 15.56
CA VAL A 11 15.95 66.67 14.91
C VAL A 11 15.44 66.50 13.48
N ALA A 12 16.41 66.62 12.58
CA ALA A 12 16.29 66.77 11.15
C ALA A 12 15.76 65.50 10.45
N LEU A 13 14.93 65.69 9.43
CA LEU A 13 14.69 64.71 8.38
C LEU A 13 15.94 64.60 7.49
N PRO A 14 16.45 63.39 7.20
CA PRO A 14 17.18 63.15 5.98
C PRO A 14 16.23 62.62 4.91
N PHE A 15 16.07 63.39 3.84
CA PHE A 15 15.71 62.84 2.54
C PHE A 15 16.87 61.97 2.07
N PHE A 16 16.63 60.67 1.87
CA PHE A 16 17.42 59.84 0.96
C PHE A 16 16.48 59.13 0.00
N ALA A 17 16.78 59.32 -1.29
CA ALA A 17 16.10 58.71 -2.41
C ALA A 17 16.53 57.24 -2.58
N ALA A 18 15.56 56.43 -3.00
CA ALA A 18 15.65 55.22 -3.82
C ALA A 18 16.70 54.13 -3.48
N CYS A 19 16.18 52.96 -3.07
CA CYS A 19 16.54 51.65 -3.62
C CYS A 19 15.35 50.70 -3.42
N ALA A 20 14.98 49.97 -4.49
CA ALA A 20 13.92 48.98 -4.49
C ALA A 20 14.42 47.60 -4.00
N THR A 21 13.63 46.92 -3.16
CA THR A 21 13.55 45.46 -2.95
C THR A 21 12.16 45.20 -2.31
N THR A 22 11.16 44.53 -2.91
CA THR A 22 10.96 43.07 -3.02
C THR A 22 11.42 42.36 -1.74
N ASP A 23 10.63 41.65 -0.95
CA ASP A 23 9.35 40.99 -1.15
C ASP A 23 8.57 41.02 0.18
N GLY A 24 7.24 41.02 0.06
CA GLY A 24 6.34 40.91 1.20
C GLY A 24 6.51 39.55 1.86
N ASP A 25 6.86 39.59 3.13
CA ASP A 25 6.69 38.52 4.11
C ASP A 25 5.18 38.23 4.25
N GLU A 26 4.65 37.38 3.35
CA GLU A 26 3.36 36.72 3.60
C GLU A 26 3.63 35.61 4.61
N GLY A 27 3.09 35.79 5.82
CA GLY A 27 3.27 34.87 6.94
C GLY A 27 2.87 33.40 6.62
N PRO A 28 3.09 32.48 7.58
CA PRO A 28 2.96 31.04 7.36
C PRO A 28 1.61 30.71 6.71
N SER A 29 1.70 30.11 5.53
CA SER A 29 0.55 29.74 4.72
C SER A 29 0.01 28.40 5.27
N PRO A 30 -1.29 28.08 5.15
CA PRO A 30 -1.81 26.76 5.52
C PRO A 30 -1.24 25.59 4.66
N TYR A 31 -0.19 25.86 3.88
CA TYR A 31 0.47 24.98 2.94
C TYR A 31 1.89 24.61 3.38
N ASP A 32 2.30 24.81 4.63
CA ASP A 32 3.71 24.69 5.05
C ASP A 32 4.28 23.24 5.04
N ASP A 33 3.45 22.20 4.89
CA ASP A 33 3.93 20.80 4.79
C ASP A 33 4.38 20.45 3.36
N ASP A 34 5.63 20.01 3.20
CA ASP A 34 6.13 19.43 1.96
C ASP A 34 5.55 18.02 1.83
N TYR A 35 4.71 17.76 0.80
CA TYR A 35 4.14 16.44 0.51
C TYR A 35 5.08 15.67 -0.44
N PRO A 36 5.97 14.82 0.08
CA PRO A 36 6.97 14.17 -0.74
C PRO A 36 6.36 13.10 -1.65
N VAL A 37 6.92 13.00 -2.84
CA VAL A 37 6.70 11.96 -3.83
C VAL A 37 7.98 11.14 -3.98
N SER A 38 7.89 9.90 -4.45
CA SER A 38 9.08 9.06 -4.61
C SER A 38 9.80 9.39 -5.91
N GLU A 39 11.11 9.56 -5.85
CA GLU A 39 11.96 9.56 -7.05
C GLU A 39 12.14 8.13 -7.56
N GLY A 40 12.19 7.96 -8.89
CA GLY A 40 12.35 6.66 -9.55
C GLY A 40 11.05 6.06 -10.08
N ASP A 41 11.14 4.83 -10.59
CA ASP A 41 10.00 4.12 -11.19
C ASP A 41 9.24 3.31 -10.14
N ILE A 42 8.11 3.88 -9.67
CA ILE A 42 7.20 3.25 -8.71
C ILE A 42 6.51 1.99 -9.25
N ASN A 43 6.52 1.79 -10.58
CA ASN A 43 5.95 0.63 -11.25
C ASN A 43 7.02 -0.42 -11.61
N ALA A 44 8.25 -0.25 -11.14
CA ALA A 44 9.34 -1.19 -11.43
C ALA A 44 8.97 -2.63 -10.99
N GLY A 45 9.09 -3.57 -11.94
CA GLY A 45 8.76 -4.98 -11.73
C GLY A 45 7.28 -5.34 -11.95
N ALA A 46 6.43 -4.37 -12.30
CA ALA A 46 5.06 -4.64 -12.72
C ALA A 46 5.04 -5.39 -14.06
N PRO A 47 4.26 -6.48 -14.18
CA PRO A 47 4.01 -7.11 -15.48
C PRO A 47 3.10 -6.24 -16.33
N ASP A 48 3.09 -6.48 -17.64
CA ASP A 48 2.12 -5.86 -18.55
C ASP A 48 0.70 -6.18 -18.07
N ASN A 49 -0.17 -5.16 -17.97
CA ASN A 49 -1.51 -5.34 -17.42
C ASN A 49 -2.32 -6.40 -18.20
N ASP A 50 -2.16 -6.47 -19.52
CA ASP A 50 -2.85 -7.44 -20.39
C ASP A 50 -2.34 -8.89 -20.21
N SER A 51 -1.20 -9.08 -19.55
CA SER A 51 -0.70 -10.41 -19.18
C SER A 51 -1.30 -10.94 -17.88
N LEU A 52 -1.95 -10.08 -17.10
CA LEU A 52 -2.57 -10.44 -15.82
C LEU A 52 -3.94 -11.08 -16.03
N PRO A 53 -4.32 -12.08 -15.21
CA PRO A 53 -5.65 -12.66 -15.25
C PRO A 53 -6.74 -11.60 -15.09
N ASP A 54 -7.81 -11.73 -15.87
CA ASP A 54 -9.03 -10.98 -15.66
C ASP A 54 -9.92 -11.72 -14.65
N ASP A 55 -10.00 -11.21 -13.43
CA ASP A 55 -10.82 -11.79 -12.36
C ASP A 55 -12.32 -11.42 -12.47
N ASN A 56 -12.72 -10.66 -13.50
CA ASN A 56 -14.13 -10.33 -13.69
C ASN A 56 -14.96 -11.57 -14.05
N LYS A 57 -16.17 -11.63 -13.51
CA LYS A 57 -17.19 -12.54 -14.03
C LYS A 57 -17.83 -11.91 -15.26
N SER A 58 -18.08 -12.71 -16.29
CA SER A 58 -18.65 -12.24 -17.56
C SER A 58 -20.02 -11.57 -17.43
N ASP A 59 -20.74 -11.87 -16.35
CA ASP A 59 -22.07 -11.34 -16.01
C ASP A 59 -22.05 -10.38 -14.81
N ALA A 60 -20.88 -9.95 -14.34
CA ALA A 60 -20.77 -9.07 -13.19
C ALA A 60 -21.40 -7.70 -13.47
N VAL A 61 -22.36 -7.32 -12.62
CA VAL A 61 -22.90 -5.97 -12.55
C VAL A 61 -22.52 -5.38 -11.21
N TYR A 62 -21.65 -4.38 -11.21
CA TYR A 62 -21.22 -3.69 -9.99
C TYR A 62 -22.15 -2.52 -9.66
N PRO A 63 -22.34 -2.18 -8.39
CA PRO A 63 -23.08 -0.98 -8.02
C PRO A 63 -22.36 0.28 -8.53
N PRO A 64 -23.08 1.39 -8.77
CA PRO A 64 -22.46 2.63 -9.25
C PRO A 64 -21.49 3.23 -8.23
N LYS A 65 -21.67 2.94 -6.94
CA LYS A 65 -20.77 3.38 -5.87
C LYS A 65 -20.47 2.24 -4.92
N PHE A 66 -19.26 2.22 -4.38
CA PHE A 66 -18.85 1.22 -3.41
C PHE A 66 -17.68 1.74 -2.58
N GLU A 67 -17.62 1.31 -1.32
CA GLU A 67 -16.55 1.63 -0.39
C GLU A 67 -16.29 0.44 0.54
N VAL A 68 -15.02 0.10 0.75
CA VAL A 68 -14.57 -0.85 1.76
C VAL A 68 -14.53 -0.14 3.10
N GLY A 69 -15.36 -0.58 4.06
CA GLY A 69 -15.42 0.03 5.39
C GLY A 69 -14.31 -0.40 6.37
N ASP A 70 -13.59 -1.48 6.08
CA ASP A 70 -12.57 -2.06 6.97
C ASP A 70 -11.24 -1.28 6.90
N GLN A 71 -11.21 0.00 7.34
CA GLN A 71 -10.07 0.90 7.17
C GLN A 71 -9.51 1.43 8.50
N SER A 72 -8.18 1.54 8.58
CA SER A 72 -7.48 2.29 9.61
C SER A 72 -7.50 3.81 9.31
N PRO A 73 -7.20 4.68 10.29
CA PRO A 73 -7.09 6.13 10.07
C PRO A 73 -6.03 6.53 9.03
N VAL A 74 -6.18 7.70 8.41
CA VAL A 74 -5.15 8.28 7.53
C VAL A 74 -3.90 8.64 8.33
N GLN A 75 -2.74 8.18 7.85
CA GLN A 75 -1.43 8.49 8.41
C GLN A 75 -0.68 9.53 7.56
N SER A 76 0.45 10.02 8.07
CA SER A 76 1.32 10.99 7.37
C SER A 76 2.73 10.46 7.21
N GLN A 77 3.20 10.40 5.97
CA GLN A 77 4.59 10.07 5.66
C GLN A 77 5.58 11.18 6.02
N GLY A 78 5.11 12.36 6.45
CA GLY A 78 5.96 13.50 6.75
C GLY A 78 6.75 13.95 5.53
N SER A 79 8.03 14.27 5.71
CA SER A 79 8.91 14.80 4.67
C SER A 79 9.75 13.73 3.96
N ARG A 80 9.35 12.44 4.05
CA ARG A 80 10.03 11.30 3.43
C ARG A 80 9.28 10.74 2.21
N GLY A 81 10.00 10.40 1.15
CA GLY A 81 9.50 9.79 -0.09
C GLY A 81 9.13 8.30 0.03
N VAL A 82 8.35 7.93 1.04
CA VAL A 82 8.00 6.54 1.40
C VAL A 82 6.52 6.19 1.22
N CYS A 83 5.82 6.88 0.31
CA CYS A 83 4.39 6.68 0.04
C CYS A 83 4.00 5.22 -0.22
N SER A 84 4.84 4.43 -0.91
CA SER A 84 4.59 3.01 -1.16
C SER A 84 4.66 2.14 0.07
N ILE A 85 5.40 2.55 1.10
CA ILE A 85 5.40 1.87 2.41
C ILE A 85 4.09 2.15 3.12
N PHE A 86 3.66 3.41 3.19
CA PHE A 86 2.38 3.79 3.81
C PHE A 86 1.18 3.15 3.12
N SER A 87 1.18 3.11 1.78
CA SER A 87 0.16 2.40 1.01
C SER A 87 0.17 0.90 1.32
N ALA A 88 1.35 0.27 1.40
CA ALA A 88 1.48 -1.14 1.79
C ALA A 88 0.96 -1.39 3.22
N THR A 89 1.34 -0.55 4.18
CA THR A 89 0.88 -0.63 5.58
C THR A 89 -0.64 -0.44 5.69
N ALA A 90 -1.22 0.54 5.00
CA ALA A 90 -2.66 0.74 4.96
C ALA A 90 -3.41 -0.52 4.45
N GLN A 91 -2.85 -1.23 3.47
CA GLN A 91 -3.43 -2.51 3.02
C GLN A 91 -3.22 -3.64 4.04
N ILE A 92 -2.05 -3.72 4.69
CA ILE A 92 -1.83 -4.69 5.77
C ILE A 92 -2.88 -4.47 6.87
N GLU A 93 -3.10 -3.23 7.31
CA GLU A 93 -4.11 -2.87 8.30
C GLU A 93 -5.51 -3.23 7.83
N ASN A 94 -5.89 -2.85 6.60
CA ASN A 94 -7.17 -3.25 5.99
C ASN A 94 -7.38 -4.76 6.04
N LEU A 95 -6.36 -5.56 5.70
CA LEU A 95 -6.43 -7.02 5.70
C LEU A 95 -6.52 -7.61 7.10
N TYR A 96 -5.79 -7.07 8.08
CA TYR A 96 -5.88 -7.52 9.47
C TYR A 96 -7.21 -7.17 10.12
N ILE A 97 -7.73 -5.96 9.86
CA ILE A 97 -9.08 -5.56 10.26
C ILE A 97 -10.10 -6.51 9.64
N LYS A 98 -9.95 -6.81 8.34
CA LYS A 98 -10.79 -7.78 7.65
C LYS A 98 -10.76 -9.17 8.27
N GLY A 99 -9.59 -9.59 8.74
CA GLY A 99 -9.36 -10.85 9.45
C GLY A 99 -9.94 -10.88 10.88
N GLY A 100 -10.48 -9.77 11.38
CA GLY A 100 -11.12 -9.65 12.68
C GLY A 100 -10.29 -8.90 13.73
N MET A 101 -9.17 -8.27 13.36
CA MET A 101 -8.40 -7.44 14.28
C MET A 101 -9.16 -6.14 14.57
N PRO A 102 -9.30 -5.72 15.84
CA PRO A 102 -9.88 -4.41 16.14
C PRO A 102 -9.12 -3.28 15.42
N VAL A 103 -9.83 -2.28 14.90
CA VAL A 103 -9.22 -1.14 14.19
C VAL A 103 -8.16 -0.43 15.05
N ALA A 104 -8.42 -0.27 16.35
CA ALA A 104 -7.49 0.34 17.29
C ALA A 104 -6.20 -0.48 17.53
N GLU A 105 -6.21 -1.77 17.18
CA GLU A 105 -5.03 -2.62 17.27
C GLU A 105 -4.29 -2.72 15.94
N ALA A 106 -4.95 -2.49 14.80
CA ALA A 106 -4.36 -2.54 13.47
C ALA A 106 -3.57 -1.27 13.14
N ASP A 107 -2.50 -1.04 13.92
CA ASP A 107 -1.54 0.05 13.79
C ASP A 107 -0.13 -0.57 13.63
N PHE A 108 0.35 -0.62 12.39
CA PHE A 108 1.59 -1.32 12.03
C PHE A 108 2.70 -0.36 11.62
N SER A 109 3.94 -0.75 11.87
CA SER A 109 5.11 0.13 11.69
C SER A 109 5.52 0.28 10.23
N GLU A 110 5.31 1.46 9.65
CA GLU A 110 5.95 1.85 8.39
C GLU A 110 7.47 1.86 8.50
N GLN A 111 8.00 2.26 9.66
CA GLN A 111 9.44 2.32 9.92
C GLN A 111 10.11 0.96 9.78
N TYR A 112 9.51 -0.07 10.38
CA TYR A 112 9.99 -1.44 10.25
C TYR A 112 9.82 -1.97 8.83
N LEU A 113 8.69 -1.71 8.17
CA LEU A 113 8.46 -2.19 6.82
C LEU A 113 9.46 -1.58 5.82
N GLN A 114 9.77 -0.29 5.96
CA GLN A 114 10.80 0.41 5.19
C GLN A 114 12.18 -0.23 5.41
N TRP A 115 12.55 -0.48 6.67
CA TRP A 115 13.79 -1.17 6.98
C TRP A 115 13.83 -2.59 6.42
N ALA A 116 12.77 -3.38 6.59
CA ALA A 116 12.70 -4.76 6.16
C ALA A 116 12.78 -4.90 4.64
N ALA A 117 12.09 -4.03 3.89
CA ALA A 117 12.12 -4.04 2.43
C ALA A 117 13.55 -3.85 1.88
N LYS A 118 14.33 -2.96 2.51
CA LYS A 118 15.70 -2.65 2.08
C LYS A 118 16.72 -3.63 2.65
N ASN A 119 16.66 -3.97 3.93
CA ASN A 119 17.68 -4.78 4.58
C ASN A 119 17.44 -6.29 4.49
N LEU A 120 16.20 -6.75 4.51
CA LEU A 120 15.87 -8.18 4.44
C LEU A 120 15.58 -8.60 3.00
N SER A 121 14.67 -7.90 2.31
CA SER A 121 14.30 -8.23 0.93
C SER A 121 15.29 -7.68 -0.11
N ARG A 122 16.25 -6.84 0.30
CA ARG A 122 17.25 -6.21 -0.58
C ARG A 122 16.65 -5.42 -1.75
N GLY A 123 15.42 -4.91 -1.59
CA GLY A 123 14.77 -4.07 -2.58
C GLY A 123 15.15 -2.60 -2.38
N PHE A 124 15.52 -1.90 -3.46
CA PHE A 124 15.71 -0.44 -3.45
C PHE A 124 16.65 0.05 -2.34
N THR A 125 17.77 -0.64 -2.14
CA THR A 125 18.70 -0.42 -1.01
C THR A 125 19.40 0.95 -1.02
N ASN A 126 19.38 1.64 -2.17
CA ASN A 126 20.05 2.90 -2.43
C ASN A 126 19.08 4.06 -2.76
N THR A 127 17.79 3.90 -2.47
CA THR A 127 16.78 4.96 -2.65
C THR A 127 15.91 5.06 -1.41
N GLU A 128 15.23 6.19 -1.21
CA GLU A 128 14.23 6.31 -0.14
C GLU A 128 12.96 5.53 -0.50
N GLY A 129 12.46 5.73 -1.72
CA GLY A 129 11.28 5.03 -2.24
C GLY A 129 11.48 3.53 -2.48
N SER A 130 10.37 2.85 -2.77
CA SER A 130 10.25 1.44 -3.17
C SER A 130 8.93 1.23 -3.93
N THR A 131 8.53 0.00 -4.25
CA THR A 131 7.25 -0.31 -4.93
C THR A 131 6.25 -1.03 -4.01
N SER A 132 4.95 -0.91 -4.32
CA SER A 132 3.91 -1.59 -3.53
C SER A 132 4.08 -3.11 -3.53
N ASP A 133 4.54 -3.70 -4.63
CA ASP A 133 4.84 -5.14 -4.76
C ASP A 133 5.91 -5.60 -3.77
N ILE A 134 7.09 -4.97 -3.77
CA ILE A 134 8.19 -5.43 -2.92
C ILE A 134 7.84 -5.28 -1.44
N ASN A 135 7.08 -4.24 -1.09
CA ASN A 135 6.64 -3.99 0.28
C ASN A 135 5.67 -5.08 0.75
N LEU A 136 4.67 -5.45 -0.06
CA LEU A 136 3.75 -6.54 0.29
C LEU A 136 4.46 -7.90 0.31
N ARG A 137 5.36 -8.20 -0.64
CA ARG A 137 6.16 -9.44 -0.61
C ARG A 137 7.06 -9.51 0.62
N THR A 138 7.60 -8.37 1.06
CA THR A 138 8.35 -8.26 2.32
C THR A 138 7.46 -8.63 3.51
N ALA A 139 6.23 -8.09 3.57
CA ALA A 139 5.27 -8.44 4.62
C ALA A 139 4.80 -9.91 4.55
N VAL A 140 4.79 -10.54 3.38
CA VAL A 140 4.55 -11.99 3.25
C VAL A 140 5.72 -12.79 3.84
N GLN A 141 6.95 -12.46 3.45
CA GLN A 141 8.13 -13.24 3.80
C GLN A 141 8.58 -13.03 5.25
N TYR A 142 8.63 -11.77 5.69
CA TYR A 142 9.21 -11.35 6.96
C TYR A 142 8.17 -10.82 7.95
N GLY A 143 7.00 -10.38 7.46
CA GLY A 143 5.98 -9.75 8.27
C GLY A 143 6.25 -8.29 8.56
N THR A 144 5.43 -7.70 9.42
CA THR A 144 5.64 -6.41 10.04
C THR A 144 5.52 -6.50 11.57
N VAL A 145 5.71 -5.39 12.27
CA VAL A 145 5.50 -5.23 13.71
C VAL A 145 4.48 -4.13 13.96
N LYS A 146 3.95 -4.03 15.19
CA LYS A 146 3.13 -2.89 15.59
C LYS A 146 3.92 -1.58 15.56
N GLU A 147 3.27 -0.48 15.24
CA GLU A 147 3.88 0.86 15.24
C GLU A 147 4.52 1.19 16.60
N ALA A 148 3.84 0.84 17.70
CA ALA A 148 4.38 0.99 19.06
C ALA A 148 5.70 0.24 19.32
N ALA A 149 6.06 -0.78 18.53
CA ALA A 149 7.33 -1.50 18.68
C ALA A 149 8.50 -0.74 18.05
N TRP A 150 8.27 -0.05 16.91
CA TRP A 150 9.25 0.85 16.29
C TRP A 150 8.52 2.01 15.62
N PRO A 151 8.37 3.14 16.32
CA PRO A 151 7.63 4.28 15.81
C PRO A 151 8.25 4.91 14.56
N TYR A 152 7.41 5.44 13.70
CA TYR A 152 7.79 6.15 12.49
C TYR A 152 8.47 7.48 12.77
N GLU A 153 9.59 7.69 12.08
CA GLU A 153 10.30 8.96 12.05
C GLU A 153 9.95 9.72 10.77
N PRO A 154 9.23 10.87 10.88
CA PRO A 154 8.68 11.56 9.70
C PRO A 154 9.70 12.41 8.94
N ALA A 155 10.90 12.61 9.46
CA ALA A 155 11.97 13.37 8.81
C ALA A 155 13.10 12.44 8.38
N PRO A 156 13.69 12.62 7.17
CA PRO A 156 14.82 11.83 6.75
C PRO A 156 16.05 12.11 7.63
N TRP A 157 16.85 11.09 7.89
CA TRP A 157 18.14 11.28 8.57
C TRP A 157 19.08 12.18 7.77
N ASN A 158 19.81 13.03 8.49
CA ASN A 158 20.88 13.86 7.93
C ASN A 158 22.20 13.68 8.71
N ALA A 159 23.21 14.50 8.39
CA ALA A 159 24.54 14.44 9.00
C ALA A 159 24.56 14.59 10.53
N THR A 160 23.48 15.14 11.11
CA THR A 160 23.28 15.24 12.57
C THR A 160 22.90 13.90 13.19
N ASN A 161 22.16 13.06 12.48
CA ASN A 161 21.80 11.71 12.91
C ASN A 161 22.98 10.75 12.73
N ASP A 162 23.63 10.81 11.57
CA ASP A 162 24.78 9.99 11.21
C ASP A 162 25.63 10.71 10.17
N ALA A 163 26.95 10.77 10.37
CA ALA A 163 27.87 11.54 9.52
C ALA A 163 27.87 11.10 8.04
N GLU A 164 27.47 9.87 7.74
CA GLU A 164 27.38 9.37 6.37
C GLU A 164 26.08 9.77 5.65
N CYS A 165 25.07 10.27 6.37
CA CYS A 165 23.78 10.65 5.81
C CYS A 165 23.76 12.12 5.36
N VAL A 166 24.53 12.45 4.34
CA VAL A 166 24.64 13.84 3.87
C VAL A 166 23.51 14.16 2.89
N THR A 167 22.69 15.16 3.24
CA THR A 167 21.57 15.61 2.40
C THR A 167 22.04 16.02 1.00
N GLY A 168 21.33 15.54 -0.03
CA GLY A 168 21.63 15.84 -1.43
C GLY A 168 22.77 15.02 -2.04
N GLN A 169 23.40 14.11 -1.29
CA GLN A 169 24.32 13.13 -1.87
C GLN A 169 23.57 11.92 -2.42
N GLU A 170 24.09 11.37 -3.51
CA GLU A 170 23.62 10.11 -4.09
C GLU A 170 24.32 8.91 -3.42
N ASN A 171 23.70 7.73 -3.52
CA ASN A 171 24.27 6.46 -3.05
C ASN A 171 24.62 6.45 -1.56
N LEU A 172 23.77 7.06 -0.74
CA LEU A 172 23.91 7.00 0.71
C LEU A 172 23.82 5.54 1.21
N PRO A 173 24.44 5.23 2.36
CA PRO A 173 24.23 3.95 3.02
C PRO A 173 22.74 3.68 3.27
N THR A 174 22.31 2.42 3.19
CA THR A 174 20.91 2.03 3.37
C THR A 174 20.28 2.56 4.66
N LYS A 175 21.06 2.64 5.75
CA LYS A 175 20.64 3.23 7.04
C LYS A 175 20.10 4.65 6.92
N CYS A 176 20.56 5.44 5.95
CA CYS A 176 20.08 6.80 5.72
C CYS A 176 18.66 6.82 5.16
N TYR A 177 18.30 5.82 4.33
CA TYR A 177 16.95 5.67 3.78
C TYR A 177 15.99 4.96 4.74
N THR A 178 16.52 4.19 5.68
CA THR A 178 15.75 3.48 6.71
C THR A 178 15.73 4.19 8.05
N ASN A 179 16.31 5.38 8.19
CA ASN A 179 16.46 6.05 9.49
C ASN A 179 17.04 5.11 10.58
N GLY A 180 18.12 4.43 10.23
CA GLY A 180 18.86 3.56 11.14
C GLY A 180 18.42 2.10 11.15
N GLU A 181 18.76 1.43 12.24
CA GLU A 181 18.54 0.00 12.50
C GLU A 181 17.46 -0.19 13.58
N PRO A 182 16.69 -1.29 13.52
CA PRO A 182 15.68 -1.57 14.52
C PRO A 182 16.29 -1.70 15.91
N PRO A 183 15.59 -1.28 16.98
CA PRO A 183 16.03 -1.59 18.33
C PRO A 183 16.06 -3.11 18.53
N ALA A 184 16.93 -3.59 19.42
CA ALA A 184 17.12 -5.03 19.65
C ALA A 184 15.82 -5.76 20.06
N SER A 185 14.85 -5.05 20.65
CA SER A 185 13.52 -5.57 20.98
C SER A 185 12.75 -6.11 19.76
N ILE A 186 13.01 -5.59 18.56
CA ILE A 186 12.33 -6.01 17.33
C ILE A 186 12.63 -7.44 16.94
N ALA A 187 13.80 -7.97 17.32
CA ALA A 187 14.14 -9.38 17.09
C ALA A 187 13.14 -10.33 17.78
N MET A 188 12.58 -9.90 18.92
CA MET A 188 11.63 -10.68 19.73
C MET A 188 10.17 -10.25 19.55
N ALA A 189 9.92 -9.11 18.91
CA ALA A 189 8.57 -8.63 18.66
C ALA A 189 7.79 -9.59 17.74
N GLU A 190 6.50 -9.77 18.02
CA GLU A 190 5.58 -10.54 17.18
C GLU A 190 5.64 -10.04 15.73
N LYS A 191 5.62 -10.99 14.79
CA LYS A 191 5.67 -10.72 13.36
C LYS A 191 4.33 -11.03 12.73
N PHE A 192 3.69 -9.98 12.23
CA PHE A 192 2.40 -10.03 11.56
C PHE A 192 2.64 -10.24 10.06
N LYS A 193 2.46 -11.47 9.58
CA LYS A 193 2.70 -11.84 8.18
C LYS A 193 1.44 -11.78 7.34
N LEU A 194 1.60 -11.50 6.06
CA LEU A 194 0.55 -11.72 5.06
C LEU A 194 0.68 -13.13 4.46
N PRO A 195 -0.43 -13.82 4.10
CA PRO A 195 -0.34 -15.16 3.52
C PRO A 195 0.30 -15.19 2.14
N SER A 196 -0.08 -14.24 1.28
CA SER A 196 0.39 -14.11 -0.10
C SER A 196 0.04 -12.74 -0.67
N SER A 197 0.79 -12.29 -1.66
CA SER A 197 0.48 -11.11 -2.47
C SER A 197 0.46 -11.46 -3.96
N ARG A 198 -0.24 -10.65 -4.76
CA ARG A 198 -0.29 -10.79 -6.22
C ARG A 198 -0.55 -9.45 -6.90
N TRP A 199 -0.16 -9.38 -8.17
CA TRP A 199 -0.63 -8.35 -9.09
C TRP A 199 -2.11 -8.55 -9.43
N ILE A 200 -2.81 -7.45 -9.71
CA ILE A 200 -4.20 -7.46 -10.17
C ILE A 200 -4.31 -6.63 -11.45
N ASN A 201 -5.06 -7.15 -12.42
CA ASN A 201 -5.41 -6.39 -13.62
C ASN A 201 -6.26 -5.18 -13.23
N THR A 202 -5.96 -4.00 -13.78
CA THR A 202 -6.72 -2.76 -13.52
C THR A 202 -8.22 -2.92 -13.80
N ASN A 203 -8.58 -3.72 -14.80
CA ASN A 203 -9.99 -4.03 -15.12
C ASN A 203 -10.68 -4.86 -14.03
N SER A 204 -9.93 -5.61 -13.23
CA SER A 204 -10.46 -6.51 -12.21
C SER A 204 -10.55 -5.88 -10.81
N MET A 205 -10.19 -4.60 -10.66
CA MET A 205 -10.21 -3.91 -9.37
C MET A 205 -11.61 -3.87 -8.74
N LYS A 206 -12.67 -3.58 -9.51
CA LYS A 206 -14.06 -3.63 -8.99
C LYS A 206 -14.45 -5.04 -8.56
N ALA A 207 -14.04 -6.06 -9.31
CA ALA A 207 -14.25 -7.46 -8.95
C ALA A 207 -13.63 -7.77 -7.59
N HIS A 208 -12.38 -7.36 -7.37
CA HIS A 208 -11.69 -7.56 -6.11
C HIS A 208 -12.36 -6.81 -4.94
N LEU A 209 -12.58 -5.50 -5.10
CA LEU A 209 -13.19 -4.66 -4.07
C LEU A 209 -14.55 -5.21 -3.63
N THR A 210 -15.40 -5.66 -4.57
CA THR A 210 -16.73 -6.20 -4.24
C THR A 210 -16.70 -7.60 -3.63
N THR A 211 -15.87 -8.49 -4.16
CA THR A 211 -15.87 -9.90 -3.77
C THR A 211 -15.05 -10.16 -2.52
N LYS A 212 -13.87 -9.54 -2.42
CA LYS A 212 -12.95 -9.68 -1.29
C LYS A 212 -13.22 -8.67 -0.19
N LYS A 213 -13.78 -7.50 -0.54
CA LYS A 213 -14.03 -6.38 0.40
C LYS A 213 -12.75 -5.96 1.11
N THR A 214 -11.67 -5.88 0.34
CA THR A 214 -10.32 -5.46 0.72
C THR A 214 -9.81 -4.49 -0.32
N GLY A 215 -8.99 -3.53 0.08
CA GLY A 215 -8.46 -2.51 -0.82
C GLY A 215 -7.37 -3.04 -1.73
N VAL A 216 -6.95 -2.21 -2.68
CA VAL A 216 -5.91 -2.49 -3.69
C VAL A 216 -4.85 -1.40 -3.61
N ASN A 217 -3.58 -1.77 -3.54
CA ASN A 217 -2.49 -0.81 -3.60
C ASN A 217 -2.13 -0.51 -5.04
N VAL A 218 -1.95 0.77 -5.35
CA VAL A 218 -1.65 1.25 -6.69
C VAL A 218 -0.42 2.13 -6.66
N GLY A 219 0.64 1.69 -7.33
CA GLY A 219 1.76 2.55 -7.72
C GLY A 219 1.40 3.27 -9.01
N LEU A 220 1.75 4.54 -9.15
CA LEU A 220 1.43 5.33 -10.34
C LEU A 220 2.46 6.42 -10.66
N THR A 221 2.64 6.70 -11.95
CA THR A 221 3.41 7.88 -12.38
C THR A 221 2.71 9.14 -11.87
N PHE A 222 3.46 10.05 -11.25
CA PHE A 222 2.91 11.27 -10.66
C PHE A 222 2.92 12.44 -11.64
N PHE A 223 1.81 13.16 -11.71
CA PHE A 223 1.64 14.35 -12.55
C PHE A 223 1.22 15.54 -11.67
N TYR A 224 2.10 16.54 -11.55
CA TYR A 224 2.00 17.54 -10.49
C TYR A 224 0.74 18.40 -10.59
N GLN A 225 0.33 18.82 -11.80
CA GLN A 225 -0.86 19.67 -11.95
C GLN A 225 -2.14 18.88 -11.69
N SER A 226 -2.22 17.66 -12.21
CA SER A 226 -3.32 16.72 -12.00
C SER A 226 -3.58 16.47 -10.51
N TRP A 227 -2.52 16.28 -9.72
CA TRP A 227 -2.59 16.12 -8.27
C TRP A 227 -2.79 17.43 -7.50
N ASN A 228 -2.86 18.57 -8.19
CA ASN A 228 -2.89 19.92 -7.60
C ASN A 228 -1.71 20.19 -6.66
N HIS A 229 -0.58 19.54 -6.93
CA HIS A 229 0.58 19.58 -6.06
C HIS A 229 1.34 20.89 -6.25
N ARG A 230 1.73 21.55 -5.14
CA ARG A 230 2.38 22.88 -5.15
C ARG A 230 3.67 22.97 -5.98
N LYS A 231 4.39 21.86 -6.14
CA LYS A 231 5.60 21.77 -6.97
C LYS A 231 5.32 21.75 -8.49
N SER A 232 4.04 21.81 -8.89
CA SER A 232 3.65 21.95 -10.29
C SER A 232 4.19 23.25 -10.89
N GLU A 233 4.77 23.17 -12.08
CA GLU A 233 5.11 24.35 -12.89
C GLU A 233 3.89 24.96 -13.61
N LEU A 234 2.75 24.28 -13.55
CA LEU A 234 1.47 24.69 -14.12
C LEU A 234 0.50 25.11 -13.01
N PRO A 235 -0.46 26.01 -13.29
CA PRO A 235 -1.47 26.43 -12.32
C PRO A 235 -2.24 25.25 -11.71
N VAL A 236 -2.28 25.20 -10.38
CA VAL A 236 -3.04 24.20 -9.60
C VAL A 236 -4.38 24.77 -9.14
N ASN A 237 -5.29 23.91 -8.65
CA ASN A 237 -6.59 24.34 -8.13
C ASN A 237 -6.73 23.93 -6.65
N ALA A 238 -6.76 24.94 -5.78
CA ALA A 238 -6.87 24.75 -4.34
C ALA A 238 -8.19 24.11 -3.90
N ASP A 239 -9.30 24.36 -4.62
CA ASP A 239 -10.58 23.70 -4.35
C ASP A 239 -10.51 22.20 -4.69
N TYR A 240 -9.85 21.85 -5.79
CA TYR A 240 -9.64 20.44 -6.16
C TYR A 240 -8.69 19.74 -5.18
N TRP A 241 -7.65 20.43 -4.72
CA TRP A 241 -6.78 19.93 -3.65
C TRP A 241 -7.56 19.63 -2.37
N ARG A 242 -8.39 20.59 -1.90
CA ARG A 242 -9.21 20.43 -0.70
C ARG A 242 -10.26 19.33 -0.83
N LYS A 243 -10.82 19.13 -2.03
CA LYS A 243 -11.77 18.03 -2.32
C LYS A 243 -11.10 16.69 -2.64
N GLY A 244 -9.78 16.67 -2.78
CA GLY A 244 -9.00 15.49 -3.15
C GLY A 244 -9.22 15.04 -4.60
N TYR A 245 -9.60 15.94 -5.51
CA TYR A 245 -9.83 15.60 -6.92
C TYR A 245 -8.53 15.52 -7.72
N VAL A 246 -8.31 14.36 -8.34
CA VAL A 246 -7.19 14.07 -9.23
C VAL A 246 -7.73 13.60 -10.60
N THR A 247 -7.82 14.55 -11.53
CA THR A 247 -8.25 14.29 -12.92
C THR A 247 -7.11 13.74 -13.76
N TYR A 248 -7.39 13.09 -14.87
CA TYR A 248 -6.37 12.64 -15.81
C TYR A 248 -5.50 13.81 -16.32
N PRO A 249 -4.16 13.66 -16.41
CA PRO A 249 -3.26 14.77 -16.76
C PRO A 249 -3.43 15.21 -18.21
N ASN A 250 -3.41 16.53 -18.44
CA ASN A 250 -3.38 17.11 -19.78
C ASN A 250 -1.98 16.96 -20.42
N ALA A 251 -1.85 17.37 -21.69
CA ALA A 251 -0.60 17.20 -22.44
C ALA A 251 0.58 17.99 -21.86
N ASP A 252 0.34 19.20 -21.36
CA ASP A 252 1.39 20.05 -20.77
C ASP A 252 1.86 19.49 -19.44
N ASP A 253 0.93 19.03 -18.59
CA ASP A 253 1.24 18.39 -17.30
C ASP A 253 2.05 17.12 -17.52
N LYS A 254 1.67 16.30 -18.52
CA LYS A 254 2.48 15.14 -18.90
C LYS A 254 3.89 15.54 -19.30
N THR A 255 4.03 16.53 -20.15
CA THR A 255 5.34 16.96 -20.66
C THR A 255 6.23 17.46 -19.52
N LYS A 256 5.72 18.35 -18.66
CA LYS A 256 6.47 18.95 -17.56
C LYS A 256 6.76 17.97 -16.43
N SER A 257 5.76 17.19 -16.03
CA SER A 257 5.93 16.22 -14.93
C SER A 257 6.85 15.07 -15.33
N LEU A 258 6.82 14.60 -16.57
CA LEU A 258 7.75 13.55 -17.04
C LEU A 258 9.20 14.04 -17.16
N ALA A 259 9.42 15.34 -17.37
CA ALA A 259 10.77 15.92 -17.32
C ALA A 259 11.35 15.93 -15.89
N LYS A 260 10.50 15.87 -14.86
CA LYS A 260 10.85 15.77 -13.44
C LYS A 260 10.17 14.55 -12.82
N ARG A 261 10.44 13.39 -13.41
CA ARG A 261 9.69 12.17 -13.16
C ARG A 261 9.64 11.83 -11.66
N ALA A 262 8.42 11.64 -11.17
CA ALA A 262 8.13 11.16 -9.83
C ALA A 262 7.06 10.06 -9.88
N GLY A 263 6.97 9.32 -8.79
CA GLY A 263 5.94 8.32 -8.56
C GLY A 263 5.21 8.57 -7.24
N HIS A 264 4.01 8.01 -7.14
CA HIS A 264 3.25 7.98 -5.89
C HIS A 264 2.54 6.64 -5.75
N ALA A 265 2.22 6.26 -4.53
CA ALA A 265 1.50 5.04 -4.23
C ALA A 265 0.38 5.30 -3.24
N ILE A 266 -0.78 4.72 -3.52
CA ILE A 266 -2.04 4.97 -2.80
C ILE A 266 -2.83 3.68 -2.56
N HIS A 267 -3.70 3.71 -1.56
CA HIS A 267 -4.57 2.59 -1.23
C HIS A 267 -6.00 2.84 -1.73
N ILE A 268 -6.42 2.12 -2.77
CA ILE A 268 -7.77 2.20 -3.36
C ILE A 268 -8.74 1.38 -2.53
N ILE A 269 -9.86 1.99 -2.15
CA ILE A 269 -10.85 1.38 -1.24
C ILE A 269 -12.28 1.42 -1.80
N GLY A 270 -12.50 2.03 -2.96
CA GLY A 270 -13.85 2.20 -3.48
C GLY A 270 -13.89 2.95 -4.79
N TRP A 271 -15.09 3.34 -5.20
CA TRP A 271 -15.31 4.13 -6.41
C TRP A 271 -16.67 4.84 -6.42
N ASP A 272 -16.80 5.79 -7.35
CA ASP A 272 -18.04 6.46 -7.73
C ASP A 272 -18.09 6.60 -9.27
N ASP A 273 -18.99 5.84 -9.91
CA ASP A 273 -19.22 5.86 -11.36
C ASP A 273 -19.91 7.13 -11.85
N ASP A 274 -20.61 7.83 -10.94
CA ASP A 274 -21.42 8.99 -11.27
C ASP A 274 -20.72 10.32 -10.95
N LEU A 275 -19.57 10.28 -10.27
CA LEU A 275 -18.78 11.47 -10.01
C LEU A 275 -18.25 12.05 -11.33
N GLU A 276 -18.52 13.34 -11.54
CA GLU A 276 -18.03 14.11 -12.67
C GLU A 276 -17.19 15.29 -12.18
N VAL A 277 -15.99 15.45 -12.74
CA VAL A 277 -15.07 16.55 -12.40
C VAL A 277 -14.62 17.23 -13.69
N GLU A 278 -14.62 18.57 -13.71
CA GLU A 278 -14.19 19.33 -14.89
C GLU A 278 -12.69 19.15 -15.16
N MET A 279 -12.35 18.93 -16.42
CA MET A 279 -10.96 18.80 -16.85
C MET A 279 -10.35 20.18 -17.10
N ARG A 280 -9.04 20.31 -16.89
CA ARG A 280 -8.30 21.57 -17.05
C ARG A 280 -7.11 21.45 -18.00
N ASP A 281 -6.84 22.52 -18.74
CA ASP A 281 -5.68 22.67 -19.62
C ASP A 281 -4.41 23.07 -18.85
N GLY A 282 -3.31 23.27 -19.58
CA GLY A 282 -2.02 23.66 -19.00
C GLY A 282 -2.06 25.01 -18.30
N GLU A 283 -2.96 25.91 -18.69
CA GLU A 283 -3.19 27.21 -18.04
C GLU A 283 -4.17 27.12 -16.85
N GLY A 284 -4.67 25.92 -16.53
CA GLY A 284 -5.61 25.68 -15.44
C GLY A 284 -7.05 26.07 -15.76
N LYS A 285 -7.37 26.37 -17.02
CA LYS A 285 -8.73 26.72 -17.47
C LYS A 285 -9.53 25.47 -17.83
N PRO A 286 -10.87 25.51 -17.73
CA PRO A 286 -11.71 24.40 -18.15
C PRO A 286 -11.49 24.06 -19.63
N ILE A 287 -11.25 22.78 -19.93
CA ILE A 287 -11.23 22.29 -21.30
C ILE A 287 -12.68 22.25 -21.79
N LEU A 288 -12.98 22.89 -22.92
CA LEU A 288 -14.34 22.94 -23.46
C LEU A 288 -14.59 21.82 -24.48
N ASP A 289 -15.83 21.32 -24.54
CA ASP A 289 -16.30 20.44 -25.60
C ASP A 289 -16.64 21.21 -26.90
N ALA A 290 -17.06 20.49 -27.94
CA ALA A 290 -17.43 21.09 -29.23
C ALA A 290 -18.63 22.07 -29.15
N SER A 291 -19.41 22.00 -28.08
CA SER A 291 -20.56 22.89 -27.82
C SER A 291 -20.19 24.07 -26.91
N GLY A 292 -18.94 24.16 -26.45
CA GLY A 292 -18.46 25.22 -25.57
C GLY A 292 -18.72 24.97 -24.07
N ASN A 293 -19.16 23.78 -23.67
CA ASN A 293 -19.36 23.45 -22.26
C ASN A 293 -18.08 22.87 -21.64
N PRO A 294 -17.82 23.06 -20.33
CA PRO A 294 -16.72 22.39 -19.64
C PRO A 294 -16.81 20.86 -19.79
N ARG A 295 -15.77 20.28 -20.37
CA ARG A 295 -15.60 18.84 -20.49
C ARG A 295 -15.35 18.26 -19.11
N LYS A 296 -16.15 17.27 -18.74
CA LYS A 296 -16.00 16.55 -17.49
C LYS A 296 -15.43 15.16 -17.73
N GLU A 297 -14.58 14.74 -16.81
CA GLU A 297 -14.22 13.35 -16.64
C GLU A 297 -15.23 12.70 -15.70
N LYS A 298 -15.64 11.46 -16.01
CA LYS A 298 -16.66 10.72 -15.25
C LYS A 298 -16.08 9.39 -14.77
N GLY A 299 -16.36 9.05 -13.51
CA GLY A 299 -15.91 7.81 -12.89
C GLY A 299 -14.56 7.96 -12.19
N PHE A 300 -14.56 7.80 -10.87
CA PHE A 300 -13.39 8.00 -10.03
C PHE A 300 -13.24 6.90 -8.98
N TRP A 301 -12.00 6.49 -8.75
CA TRP A 301 -11.61 5.63 -7.65
C TRP A 301 -11.53 6.45 -6.35
N LEU A 302 -12.07 5.90 -5.27
CA LEU A 302 -11.87 6.40 -3.92
C LEU A 302 -10.56 5.83 -3.37
N PHE A 303 -9.69 6.70 -2.89
CA PHE A 303 -8.40 6.30 -2.32
C PHE A 303 -8.07 6.97 -1.00
N LYS A 304 -7.32 6.26 -0.17
CA LYS A 304 -6.69 6.74 1.04
C LYS A 304 -5.26 7.17 0.73
N ASN A 305 -4.90 8.41 1.05
CA ASN A 305 -3.56 8.95 0.86
C ASN A 305 -2.70 8.82 2.14
N SER A 306 -1.43 9.19 2.07
CA SER A 306 -0.45 9.13 3.17
C SER A 306 0.10 10.51 3.54
N TRP A 307 -0.71 11.55 3.38
CA TRP A 307 -0.33 12.95 3.55
C TRP A 307 -0.97 13.59 4.80
N GLY A 308 -1.45 12.76 5.74
CA GLY A 308 -2.18 13.25 6.91
C GLY A 308 -3.53 13.88 6.56
N THR A 309 -4.08 14.62 7.52
CA THR A 309 -5.47 15.11 7.48
C THR A 309 -5.59 16.63 7.51
N ALA A 310 -4.48 17.36 7.39
CA ALA A 310 -4.46 18.81 7.57
C ALA A 310 -4.63 19.61 6.26
N GLY A 311 -4.35 19.01 5.10
CA GLY A 311 -4.33 19.73 3.82
C GLY A 311 -5.07 19.05 2.67
N PHE A 312 -4.56 17.94 2.16
CA PHE A 312 -5.17 17.24 1.03
C PHE A 312 -6.52 16.62 1.43
N GLY A 313 -7.55 16.82 0.61
CA GLY A 313 -8.83 16.14 0.80
C GLY A 313 -9.60 16.55 2.06
N ILE A 314 -9.30 17.69 2.70
CA ILE A 314 -9.98 18.12 3.93
C ILE A 314 -11.50 18.29 3.80
N ASP A 315 -12.01 18.50 2.59
CA ASP A 315 -13.44 18.58 2.27
C ASP A 315 -13.99 17.30 1.64
N HIS A 316 -13.19 16.23 1.60
CA HIS A 316 -13.59 14.99 0.98
C HIS A 316 -14.70 14.30 1.79
N PRO A 317 -15.77 13.78 1.16
CA PRO A 317 -16.95 13.25 1.85
C PRO A 317 -16.68 12.06 2.78
N THR A 318 -15.69 11.22 2.45
CA THR A 318 -15.23 10.09 3.30
C THR A 318 -14.39 10.57 4.50
N GLY A 319 -13.83 11.78 4.45
CA GLY A 319 -12.95 12.33 5.49
C GLY A 319 -11.64 12.90 4.93
N ALA A 320 -10.97 13.70 5.75
CA ALA A 320 -9.69 14.33 5.40
C ALA A 320 -8.61 13.30 5.03
N GLY A 321 -7.78 13.62 4.03
CA GLY A 321 -6.72 12.73 3.54
C GLY A 321 -7.15 11.66 2.52
N TYR A 322 -8.44 11.60 2.18
CA TYR A 322 -8.97 10.81 1.07
C TYR A 322 -9.05 11.61 -0.23
N GLY A 323 -9.13 10.92 -1.36
CA GLY A 323 -9.26 11.54 -2.67
C GLY A 323 -10.02 10.70 -3.69
N TRP A 324 -10.31 11.36 -4.82
CA TRP A 324 -10.90 10.80 -6.02
C TRP A 324 -9.89 10.82 -7.16
N LEU A 325 -9.56 9.64 -7.70
CA LEU A 325 -8.63 9.49 -8.81
C LEU A 325 -9.35 8.99 -10.05
N SER A 326 -9.15 9.66 -11.18
CA SER A 326 -9.68 9.25 -12.47
C SER A 326 -9.46 7.76 -12.77
N TYR A 327 -10.50 7.07 -13.25
CA TYR A 327 -10.38 5.69 -13.73
C TYR A 327 -9.31 5.54 -14.81
N LYS A 328 -9.32 6.45 -15.78
CA LYS A 328 -8.37 6.47 -16.89
C LYS A 328 -6.94 6.62 -16.41
N TYR A 329 -6.73 7.33 -15.31
CA TYR A 329 -5.41 7.51 -14.71
C TYR A 329 -4.81 6.15 -14.31
N ILE A 330 -5.51 5.37 -13.48
CA ILE A 330 -5.01 4.05 -13.06
C ILE A 330 -4.85 3.13 -14.27
N GLN A 331 -5.80 3.14 -15.20
CA GLN A 331 -5.77 2.31 -16.39
C GLN A 331 -4.48 2.50 -17.21
N GLU A 332 -3.99 3.73 -17.33
CA GLU A 332 -2.85 4.03 -18.21
C GLU A 332 -1.53 4.27 -17.48
N GLN A 333 -1.56 4.62 -16.19
CA GLN A 333 -0.38 5.07 -15.44
C GLN A 333 -0.10 4.24 -14.19
N GLY A 334 -1.04 3.36 -13.82
CA GLY A 334 -1.00 2.61 -12.57
C GLY A 334 -0.61 1.15 -12.73
N SER A 335 -0.02 0.59 -11.68
CA SER A 335 0.16 -0.84 -11.48
C SER A 335 -0.46 -1.25 -10.15
N CYS A 336 -1.18 -2.37 -10.13
CA CYS A 336 -2.05 -2.72 -9.01
C CYS A 336 -1.60 -4.02 -8.34
N VAL A 337 -1.52 -4.01 -7.01
CA VAL A 337 -1.21 -5.18 -6.19
C VAL A 337 -2.16 -5.33 -5.02
N THR A 338 -2.36 -6.57 -4.60
CA THR A 338 -3.14 -6.90 -3.43
C THR A 338 -2.57 -8.10 -2.69
N ALA A 339 -3.10 -8.38 -1.50
CA ALA A 339 -2.72 -9.52 -0.68
C ALA A 339 -3.95 -10.17 -0.04
N GLU A 340 -3.77 -11.39 0.45
CA GLU A 340 -4.86 -12.17 1.06
C GLU A 340 -5.02 -11.86 2.55
N VAL A 341 -6.24 -12.05 3.05
CA VAL A 341 -6.59 -11.82 4.45
C VAL A 341 -5.88 -12.84 5.35
N PRO A 342 -5.12 -12.42 6.38
CA PRO A 342 -4.49 -13.32 7.33
C PRO A 342 -5.53 -13.99 8.24
N VAL A 343 -5.27 -15.23 8.64
CA VAL A 343 -6.06 -15.92 9.67
C VAL A 343 -5.49 -15.55 11.03
N LEU A 344 -6.27 -14.85 11.85
CA LEU A 344 -5.85 -14.49 13.21
C LEU A 344 -5.95 -15.71 14.12
N GLY A 345 -4.81 -16.20 14.59
CA GLY A 345 -4.74 -17.26 15.62
C GLY A 345 -4.91 -16.65 17.00
N GLY A 346 -5.96 -17.05 17.73
CA GLY A 346 -6.27 -16.54 19.07
C GLY A 346 -5.18 -16.86 20.09
N GLY A 347 -4.46 -15.82 20.53
CA GLY A 347 -3.71 -15.82 21.78
C GLY A 347 -4.59 -15.36 22.93
N GLY A 348 -5.17 -16.30 23.68
CA GLY A 348 -5.54 -16.12 25.09
C GLY A 348 -6.92 -15.53 25.45
N GLY A 349 -7.87 -16.42 25.75
CA GLY A 349 -8.81 -16.24 26.88
C GLY A 349 -10.26 -15.83 26.58
N GLY A 350 -11.19 -16.80 26.67
CA GLY A 350 -12.55 -16.52 27.15
C GLY A 350 -13.74 -16.80 26.22
N GLY A 351 -14.00 -18.07 25.91
CA GLY A 351 -15.34 -18.68 25.81
C GLY A 351 -16.37 -18.13 24.80
N GLY A 352 -16.56 -18.83 23.67
CA GLY A 352 -17.71 -18.57 22.80
C GLY A 352 -17.78 -19.28 21.43
N GLY A 353 -17.43 -20.57 21.36
CA GLY A 353 -17.89 -21.52 20.33
C GLY A 353 -17.94 -21.13 18.84
N THR A 354 -16.79 -21.13 18.15
CA THR A 354 -16.67 -21.57 16.75
C THR A 354 -15.42 -22.45 16.66
N GLY A 355 -15.56 -23.66 16.12
CA GLY A 355 -14.54 -24.72 16.24
C GLY A 355 -13.21 -24.28 15.65
N THR A 356 -12.17 -24.22 16.49
CA THR A 356 -10.77 -24.06 16.08
C THR A 356 -10.44 -25.08 14.99
N PRO A 357 -9.81 -24.68 13.87
CA PRO A 357 -9.31 -25.63 12.88
C PRO A 357 -8.39 -26.65 13.58
N ARG A 358 -8.77 -27.92 13.49
CA ARG A 358 -7.99 -29.01 14.09
C ARG A 358 -7.04 -29.57 13.05
N SER A 359 -5.77 -29.69 13.42
CA SER A 359 -4.75 -30.35 12.62
C SER A 359 -4.40 -31.69 13.23
N TYR A 360 -4.22 -32.70 12.39
CA TYR A 360 -3.83 -34.04 12.80
C TYR A 360 -2.73 -34.54 11.88
N THR A 361 -1.73 -35.20 12.45
CA THR A 361 -0.57 -35.71 11.72
C THR A 361 -0.38 -37.18 12.06
N SER A 362 0.06 -37.98 11.09
CA SER A 362 0.45 -39.38 11.36
C SER A 362 1.73 -39.39 12.21
N ALA A 363 1.70 -40.12 13.33
CA ALA A 363 2.78 -40.09 14.31
C ALA A 363 4.05 -40.87 13.90
N ALA A 364 3.99 -41.70 12.85
CA ALA A 364 5.10 -42.54 12.41
C ALA A 364 5.20 -42.57 10.87
N PRO A 365 6.40 -42.36 10.29
CA PRO A 365 6.66 -42.64 8.89
C PRO A 365 6.42 -44.11 8.56
N ALA A 366 5.81 -44.39 7.41
CA ALA A 366 5.58 -45.74 6.92
C ALA A 366 6.39 -45.99 5.65
N SER A 367 7.07 -47.14 5.58
CA SER A 367 7.79 -47.55 4.37
C SER A 367 6.83 -48.04 3.30
N ILE A 368 7.05 -47.60 2.06
CA ILE A 368 6.28 -48.06 0.90
C ILE A 368 6.83 -49.43 0.46
N PRO A 369 6.01 -50.50 0.39
CA PRO A 369 6.46 -51.82 -0.02
C PRO A 369 6.65 -51.90 -1.54
N ASP A 370 7.75 -52.54 -1.96
CA ASP A 370 8.04 -52.73 -3.38
C ASP A 370 7.07 -53.70 -4.05
N ASN A 371 6.50 -53.29 -5.18
CA ASN A 371 5.67 -54.11 -6.07
C ASN A 371 4.52 -54.86 -5.37
N ALA A 372 3.95 -54.26 -4.32
CA ALA A 372 2.80 -54.80 -3.61
C ALA A 372 1.54 -54.02 -4.02
N PRO A 373 0.60 -54.61 -4.80
CA PRO A 373 -0.59 -53.91 -5.27
C PRO A 373 -1.50 -53.38 -4.15
N ALA A 374 -1.41 -53.97 -2.96
CA ALA A 374 -2.15 -53.50 -1.77
C ALA A 374 -1.58 -52.20 -1.18
N GLY A 375 -0.34 -51.83 -1.51
CA GLY A 375 0.33 -50.63 -1.02
C GLY A 375 0.53 -50.60 0.50
N ILE A 376 0.59 -49.39 1.05
CA ILE A 376 0.71 -49.11 2.49
C ILE A 376 -0.34 -48.09 2.91
N THR A 377 -0.77 -48.15 4.17
CA THR A 377 -1.67 -47.15 4.78
C THR A 377 -0.96 -46.46 5.94
N SER A 378 -0.94 -45.12 5.94
CA SER A 378 -0.56 -44.31 7.10
C SER A 378 -1.81 -43.77 7.78
N ALA A 379 -2.10 -44.26 9.00
CA ALA A 379 -3.31 -43.89 9.73
C ALA A 379 -3.10 -42.62 10.56
N ILE A 380 -4.05 -41.69 10.45
CA ILE A 380 -4.16 -40.52 11.32
C ILE A 380 -5.35 -40.73 12.25
N ASN A 381 -5.09 -40.82 13.55
CA ASN A 381 -6.14 -41.00 14.54
C ASN A 381 -6.78 -39.65 14.86
N VAL A 382 -8.04 -39.49 14.44
CA VAL A 382 -8.89 -38.34 14.74
C VAL A 382 -9.94 -38.78 15.75
N THR A 383 -9.72 -38.50 17.04
CA THR A 383 -10.61 -38.91 18.13
C THR A 383 -11.70 -37.89 18.45
N ASP A 384 -11.60 -36.69 17.90
CA ASP A 384 -12.56 -35.65 18.18
C ASP A 384 -13.89 -35.88 17.45
N ALA A 385 -14.99 -35.75 18.18
CA ALA A 385 -16.33 -35.75 17.59
C ALA A 385 -16.66 -34.35 17.01
N GLY A 386 -17.31 -34.32 15.86
CA GLY A 386 -17.79 -33.09 15.23
C GLY A 386 -18.15 -33.26 13.75
N THR A 387 -18.78 -32.22 13.19
CA THR A 387 -19.08 -32.12 11.75
C THR A 387 -18.04 -31.24 11.08
N VAL A 388 -17.47 -31.68 9.95
CA VAL A 388 -16.58 -30.85 9.14
C VAL A 388 -17.43 -29.85 8.37
N SER A 389 -17.37 -28.57 8.74
CA SER A 389 -18.18 -27.49 8.16
C SER A 389 -17.41 -26.60 7.16
N GLY A 390 -16.19 -26.99 6.79
CA GLY A 390 -15.31 -26.24 5.89
C GLY A 390 -14.32 -27.14 5.14
N ASP A 391 -13.32 -26.53 4.49
CA ASP A 391 -12.35 -27.25 3.67
C ASP A 391 -11.42 -28.15 4.50
N VAL A 392 -11.08 -29.31 3.94
CA VAL A 392 -10.05 -30.20 4.48
C VAL A 392 -8.76 -30.00 3.67
N LYS A 393 -7.73 -29.45 4.31
CA LYS A 393 -6.38 -29.33 3.72
C LYS A 393 -5.54 -30.55 4.08
N VAL A 394 -4.81 -31.12 3.11
CA VAL A 394 -4.08 -32.37 3.30
C VAL A 394 -2.64 -32.22 2.84
N THR A 395 -1.74 -32.02 3.79
CA THR A 395 -0.30 -32.02 3.50
C THR A 395 0.23 -33.46 3.38
N VAL A 396 0.90 -33.72 2.27
CA VAL A 396 1.58 -34.99 1.97
C VAL A 396 3.08 -34.72 1.89
N ASP A 397 3.86 -35.50 2.63
CA ASP A 397 5.32 -35.54 2.60
C ASP A 397 5.75 -37.00 2.42
N ILE A 398 6.06 -37.39 1.19
CA ILE A 398 6.45 -38.76 0.82
C ILE A 398 7.79 -38.71 0.10
N SER A 399 8.79 -39.39 0.67
CA SER A 399 10.04 -39.69 0.00
C SER A 399 9.92 -40.96 -0.84
N HIS A 400 10.21 -40.86 -2.13
CA HIS A 400 10.19 -42.01 -3.05
C HIS A 400 11.14 -41.78 -4.21
N THR A 401 11.77 -42.85 -4.71
CA THR A 401 12.73 -42.75 -5.82
C THR A 401 12.03 -42.40 -7.14
N TYR A 402 10.75 -42.76 -7.31
CA TYR A 402 9.97 -42.49 -8.52
C TYR A 402 8.51 -42.14 -8.14
N SER A 403 8.17 -40.87 -7.94
CA SER A 403 6.79 -40.50 -7.54
C SER A 403 5.75 -40.78 -8.63
N GLY A 404 6.18 -40.93 -9.89
CA GLY A 404 5.35 -41.40 -11.00
C GLY A 404 4.78 -42.81 -10.81
N ASP A 405 5.30 -43.60 -9.87
CA ASP A 405 4.78 -44.94 -9.55
C ASP A 405 3.67 -44.89 -8.48
N LEU A 406 3.42 -43.73 -7.87
CA LEU A 406 2.56 -43.61 -6.71
C LEU A 406 1.17 -43.08 -7.07
N LYS A 407 0.14 -43.79 -6.59
CA LYS A 407 -1.20 -43.26 -6.40
C LYS A 407 -1.43 -43.01 -4.90
N VAL A 408 -1.68 -41.75 -4.55
CA VAL A 408 -1.92 -41.30 -3.17
C VAL A 408 -3.39 -40.91 -3.02
N SER A 409 -4.07 -41.56 -2.09
CA SER A 409 -5.48 -41.30 -1.78
C SER A 409 -5.70 -41.05 -0.28
N LEU A 410 -6.59 -40.11 0.05
CA LEU A 410 -7.15 -39.95 1.39
C LEU A 410 -8.39 -40.84 1.52
N VAL A 411 -8.45 -41.69 2.55
CA VAL A 411 -9.57 -42.63 2.76
C VAL A 411 -10.18 -42.44 4.15
N LYS A 412 -11.52 -42.40 4.22
CA LYS A 412 -12.29 -42.46 5.47
C LYS A 412 -13.54 -43.32 5.28
N GLY A 413 -13.57 -44.49 5.92
CA GLY A 413 -14.67 -45.44 5.75
C GLY A 413 -14.74 -45.90 4.29
N THR A 414 -15.87 -45.68 3.63
CA THR A 414 -16.09 -46.00 2.21
C THR A 414 -15.73 -44.86 1.25
N THR A 415 -15.33 -43.69 1.76
CA THR A 415 -15.01 -42.51 0.94
C THR A 415 -13.52 -42.48 0.61
N GLU A 416 -13.18 -42.34 -0.67
CA GLU A 416 -11.82 -42.17 -1.18
C GLU A 416 -11.71 -40.86 -1.97
N LYS A 417 -10.65 -40.08 -1.74
CA LYS A 417 -10.27 -38.92 -2.56
C LYS A 417 -8.83 -39.08 -3.03
N VAL A 418 -8.63 -39.16 -4.34
CA VAL A 418 -7.28 -39.19 -4.94
C VAL A 418 -6.64 -37.82 -4.83
N LEU A 419 -5.46 -37.75 -4.22
CA LEU A 419 -4.65 -36.54 -4.04
C LEU A 419 -3.56 -36.43 -5.12
N SER A 420 -3.04 -37.56 -5.58
CA SER A 420 -2.04 -37.68 -6.65
C SER A 420 -2.17 -39.04 -7.31
N ALA A 421 -1.96 -39.14 -8.62
CA ALA A 421 -1.94 -40.44 -9.30
C ALA A 421 -0.94 -40.43 -10.44
N ASN A 422 0.16 -41.16 -10.26
CA ASN A 422 1.16 -41.44 -11.30
C ASN A 422 1.72 -40.17 -11.96
N VAL A 423 2.08 -39.18 -11.15
CA VAL A 423 2.65 -37.90 -11.61
C VAL A 423 4.03 -37.72 -11.00
N GLY A 424 5.03 -37.42 -11.83
CA GLY A 424 6.42 -37.20 -11.43
C GLY A 424 7.43 -38.07 -12.20
N GLY A 425 8.72 -37.95 -11.88
CA GLY A 425 9.82 -38.69 -12.50
C GLY A 425 10.79 -39.34 -11.51
N SER A 426 11.99 -39.69 -12.00
CA SER A 426 12.97 -40.57 -11.34
C SER A 426 13.77 -39.98 -10.17
N ALA A 427 13.39 -38.81 -9.66
CA ALA A 427 14.07 -38.15 -8.55
C ALA A 427 13.12 -37.26 -7.71
N ASP A 428 11.81 -37.51 -7.78
CA ASP A 428 10.80 -36.59 -7.26
C ASP A 428 10.16 -37.13 -5.97
N ASP A 429 10.35 -36.42 -4.86
CA ASP A 429 9.54 -36.54 -3.63
C ASP A 429 8.15 -35.87 -3.82
N ILE A 430 7.12 -36.33 -3.11
CA ILE A 430 5.81 -35.65 -3.08
C ILE A 430 5.72 -34.79 -1.81
N LYS A 431 5.85 -33.46 -1.96
CA LYS A 431 5.71 -32.46 -0.88
C LYS A 431 4.68 -31.40 -1.27
N LYS A 432 3.41 -31.56 -0.88
CA LYS A 432 2.29 -30.69 -1.31
C LYS A 432 1.17 -30.62 -0.27
N THR A 433 0.29 -29.61 -0.35
CA THR A 433 -0.88 -29.42 0.53
C THR A 433 -2.17 -29.34 -0.25
#